data_AF-A0A925FUS3-F1
#
_entry.id   AF-A0A925FUS3-F1
#
_cell.length_a   1.000
_cell.length_b   1.000
_cell.length_c   1.000
_cell.angle_alpha   90.00
_cell.angle_beta   90.00
_cell.angle_gamma   90.00
#
_symmetry.space_group_name_H-M   'P 1'
#
loop_
_entity.id
_entity.type
_entity.pdbx_description
1 polymer ?
#
loop_
_entity_poly.entity_id
_entity_poly.type
_entity_poly.pdbx_seq_one_letter_code
_entity_poly.pdbx_strand_id
1 'polypeptide(L)'
;ITISKGGNNYLVMANTNRPVMRVKYKSIEDFAGSLTEPIKESYSTAGVDFVTLPVVNVVQMDNLDDTQVVVLQRSSNCDLDLYTAITDRWL
;
A
#
# COMPACT_ATOMS: atom_id res chain seq x y z
N ILE A 1 1.53 -4.47 5.05
CA ILE A 1 2.87 -5.06 5.24
C ILE A 1 3.92 -3.98 5.35
N THR A 2 5.04 -4.30 6.01
CA THR A 2 6.21 -3.42 6.10
C THR A 2 7.28 -3.94 5.17
N ILE A 3 7.84 -3.05 4.35
CA ILE A 3 8.94 -3.35 3.44
C ILE A 3 10.08 -2.38 3.72
N SER A 4 11.31 -2.90 3.78
CA SER A 4 12.52 -2.12 4.03
C SER A 4 13.41 -2.09 2.79
N LYS A 5 13.82 -0.90 2.33
CA LYS A 5 14.79 -0.73 1.22
C LYS A 5 15.69 0.46 1.44
N GLY A 6 17.01 0.26 1.36
CA GLY A 6 18.00 1.35 1.41
C GLY A 6 17.89 2.20 2.69
N GLY A 7 17.62 1.56 3.84
CA GLY A 7 17.44 2.24 5.13
C GLY A 7 16.08 2.92 5.34
N ASN A 8 15.17 2.85 4.35
CA ASN A 8 13.81 3.39 4.47
C ASN A 8 12.80 2.27 4.71
N ASN A 9 11.83 2.54 5.57
CA ASN A 9 10.69 1.65 5.83
C ASN A 9 9.43 2.19 5.16
N TYR A 10 8.69 1.30 4.52
CA TYR A 10 7.48 1.61 3.76
C TYR A 10 6.31 0.79 4.28
N LEU A 11 5.17 1.45 4.48
CA LEU A 11 3.89 0.80 4.77
C LEU A 11 3.19 0.57 3.44
N VAL A 12 2.95 -0.68 3.08
CA VAL A 12 2.16 -1.05 1.92
C VAL A 12 0.82 -1.61 2.38
N MET A 13 -0.26 -0.96 1.93
CA MET A 13 -1.62 -1.23 2.37
C MET A 13 -2.43 -1.85 1.24
N ALA A 14 -2.85 -3.09 1.45
CA ALA A 14 -3.83 -3.75 0.61
C ALA A 14 -5.16 -2.98 0.64
N ASN A 15 -5.86 -2.95 -0.48
CA ASN A 15 -7.16 -2.29 -0.58
C ASN A 15 -8.05 -3.01 -1.60
N THR A 16 -9.28 -3.32 -1.17
CA THR A 16 -10.28 -4.03 -1.99
C THR A 16 -11.02 -3.09 -2.95
N ASN A 17 -11.08 -1.79 -2.65
CA ASN A 17 -11.90 -0.81 -3.36
C ASN A 17 -11.06 0.28 -4.07
N ARG A 18 -9.77 0.37 -3.75
CA ARG A 18 -8.82 1.30 -4.35
C ARG A 18 -7.53 0.53 -4.69
N PRO A 19 -6.62 1.12 -5.47
CA PRO A 19 -5.32 0.51 -5.65
C PRO A 19 -4.53 0.47 -4.34
N VAL A 20 -3.55 -0.42 -4.28
CA VAL A 20 -2.60 -0.54 -3.16
C VAL A 20 -1.90 0.79 -2.93
N MET A 21 -1.81 1.21 -1.67
CA MET A 21 -1.15 2.46 -1.29
C MET A 21 0.16 2.17 -0.57
N ARG A 22 1.18 2.99 -0.87
CA ARG A 22 2.47 2.97 -0.18
C ARG A 22 2.74 4.28 0.53
N VAL A 23 3.13 4.20 1.79
CA VAL A 23 3.48 5.36 2.62
C VAL A 23 4.91 5.16 3.14
N LYS A 24 5.71 6.22 3.16
CA LYS A 24 7.01 6.20 3.85
C LYS A 24 6.78 6.41 5.34
N TYR A 25 7.40 5.59 6.19
CA TYR A 25 7.24 5.73 7.66
C TYR A 25 7.65 7.11 8.15
N LYS A 26 8.76 7.63 7.60
CA LYS A 26 9.23 8.99 7.89
C LYS A 26 8.19 10.07 7.61
N SER A 27 7.36 9.93 6.56
CA SER A 27 6.29 10.87 6.27
C SER A 27 5.16 10.83 7.30
N ILE A 28 4.97 9.70 7.99
CA ILE A 28 4.02 9.57 9.11
C ILE A 28 4.59 10.25 10.36
N GLU A 29 5.87 10.05 10.64
CA GLU A 29 6.58 10.67 11.77
C GLU A 29 6.66 12.20 11.65
N ASP A 30 6.92 12.70 10.44
CA ASP A 30 7.07 14.13 10.15
C ASP A 30 5.71 14.87 10.10
N PHE A 31 4.58 14.16 10.09
CA PHE A 31 3.27 14.79 10.01
C PHE A 31 2.84 15.36 11.37
N ALA A 32 2.89 16.69 11.47
CA ALA A 32 2.41 17.45 12.62
C ALA A 32 1.13 18.22 12.23
N GLY A 33 -0.03 17.58 12.37
CA GLY A 33 -1.32 18.18 12.06
C GLY A 33 -2.51 17.33 12.49
N SER A 34 -3.73 17.84 12.30
CA SER A 34 -4.98 17.10 12.49
C SER A 34 -5.86 17.24 11.25
N LEU A 35 -6.57 16.16 10.91
CA LEU A 35 -7.55 16.15 9.82
C LEU A 35 -8.94 16.32 10.41
N THR A 36 -9.38 17.57 10.57
CA THR A 36 -10.71 17.88 11.13
C THR A 36 -11.79 18.05 10.06
N GLU A 37 -11.40 18.21 8.80
CA GLU A 37 -12.28 18.45 7.67
C GLU A 37 -12.06 17.42 6.55
N PRO A 38 -13.11 17.04 5.80
CA PRO A 38 -12.98 16.10 4.69
C PRO A 38 -12.22 16.73 3.51
N ILE A 39 -11.31 15.94 2.91
CA ILE A 39 -10.62 16.32 1.67
C ILE A 39 -11.63 16.35 0.52
N LYS A 40 -11.73 17.50 -0.18
CA LYS A 40 -12.70 17.68 -1.27
C LYS A 40 -12.14 17.23 -2.62
N GLU A 41 -10.83 17.27 -2.77
CA GLU A 41 -10.14 16.85 -3.98
C GLU A 41 -10.03 15.32 -4.05
N SER A 42 -10.51 14.75 -5.16
CA SER A 42 -10.36 13.32 -5.41
C SER A 42 -8.88 12.97 -5.58
N TYR A 43 -8.45 11.89 -4.92
CA TYR A 43 -7.06 11.39 -4.94
C TYR A 43 -6.01 12.34 -4.33
N SER A 44 -6.43 13.34 -3.55
CA SER A 44 -5.52 14.21 -2.78
C SER A 44 -5.37 13.74 -1.34
N THR A 45 -4.32 14.20 -0.68
CA THR A 45 -4.08 14.05 0.75
C THR A 45 -3.65 15.39 1.33
N ALA A 46 -4.28 15.82 2.42
CA ALA A 46 -3.76 16.90 3.27
C ALA A 46 -3.01 16.35 4.49
N GLY A 47 -3.01 15.02 4.65
CA GLY A 47 -2.37 14.30 5.75
C GLY A 47 -0.97 13.84 5.35
N VAL A 48 -0.74 12.54 5.53
CA VAL A 48 0.50 11.92 5.07
C VAL A 48 0.45 11.65 3.57
N ASP A 49 1.53 12.00 2.88
CA ASP A 49 1.70 11.67 1.47
C ASP A 49 1.78 10.15 1.24
N PHE A 50 1.08 9.69 0.20
CA PHE A 50 1.10 8.30 -0.22
C PHE A 50 1.28 8.18 -1.73
N VAL A 51 1.87 7.06 -2.16
CA VAL A 51 1.99 6.67 -3.56
C VAL A 51 0.95 5.60 -3.85
N THR A 52 0.18 5.79 -4.92
CA THR A 52 -0.78 4.78 -5.39
C THR A 52 -0.07 3.86 -6.38
N LEU A 53 -0.05 2.56 -6.09
CA LEU A 53 0.51 1.54 -6.98
C LEU A 53 -0.57 1.03 -7.94
N PRO A 54 -0.24 0.68 -9.19
CA PRO A 54 -1.21 0.19 -10.19
C PRO A 54 -1.59 -1.28 -9.94
N VAL A 55 -1.99 -1.60 -8.71
CA VAL A 55 -2.46 -2.93 -8.31
C VAL A 55 -3.78 -2.76 -7.57
N VAL A 56 -4.84 -3.34 -8.11
CA VAL A 56 -6.22 -3.18 -7.62
C VAL A 56 -6.77 -4.50 -7.09
N ASN A 57 -7.86 -4.41 -6.33
CA ASN A 57 -8.62 -5.56 -5.83
C ASN A 57 -7.80 -6.51 -4.96
N VAL A 58 -6.81 -5.98 -4.24
CA VAL A 58 -5.98 -6.76 -3.34
C VAL A 58 -6.72 -6.93 -2.03
N VAL A 59 -7.12 -8.16 -1.74
CA VAL A 59 -7.87 -8.53 -0.53
C VAL A 59 -6.94 -8.55 0.67
N GLN A 60 -5.78 -9.17 0.51
CA GLN A 60 -4.80 -9.30 1.59
C GLN A 60 -3.39 -9.39 1.01
N MET A 61 -2.43 -8.91 1.80
CA MET A 61 -1.01 -9.10 1.55
C MET A 61 -0.34 -9.47 2.86
N ASP A 62 0.66 -10.35 2.78
CA ASP A 62 1.57 -10.60 3.89
C ASP A 62 3.01 -10.77 3.39
N ASN A 63 3.98 -10.59 4.27
CA ASN A 63 5.37 -10.90 3.96
C ASN A 63 5.56 -12.42 3.99
N LEU A 64 6.08 -12.98 2.91
CA LEU A 64 6.47 -14.40 2.88
C LEU A 64 7.91 -14.55 3.42
N ASP A 65 8.81 -13.70 2.94
CA ASP A 65 10.19 -13.57 3.40
C ASP A 65 10.70 -12.14 3.10
N ASP A 66 12.00 -11.90 3.25
CA ASP A 66 12.62 -10.58 3.02
C ASP A 66 12.56 -10.11 1.54
N THR A 67 12.36 -11.04 0.62
CA THR A 67 12.41 -10.83 -0.84
C THR A 67 11.06 -11.02 -1.52
N GLN A 68 10.09 -11.63 -0.85
CA GLN A 68 8.80 -11.98 -1.41
C GLN A 68 7.63 -11.63 -0.48
N VAL A 69 6.51 -11.30 -1.13
CA VAL A 69 5.21 -11.11 -0.47
C VAL A 69 4.22 -12.13 -1.03
N VAL A 70 3.32 -12.59 -0.16
CA VAL A 70 2.14 -13.35 -0.58
C VAL A 70 0.97 -12.38 -0.76
N VAL A 71 0.23 -12.55 -1.84
CA VAL A 71 -0.87 -11.66 -2.24
C VAL A 71 -2.10 -12.48 -2.56
N LEU A 72 -3.21 -12.08 -1.96
CA LEU A 72 -4.54 -12.56 -2.27
C LEU A 72 -5.28 -11.46 -3.05
N GLN A 73 -5.60 -11.71 -4.31
CA GLN A 73 -6.20 -10.71 -5.20
C GLN A 73 -7.46 -11.26 -5.88
N ARG A 74 -8.48 -10.41 -5.99
CA ARG A 74 -9.67 -10.72 -6.78
C ARG A 74 -9.50 -10.24 -8.22
N SER A 75 -9.55 -11.17 -9.15
CA SER A 75 -9.49 -10.91 -10.59
C SER A 75 -10.81 -10.33 -11.12
N SER A 76 -10.80 -9.75 -12.32
CA SER A 76 -11.98 -9.10 -12.91
C SER A 76 -13.12 -10.08 -13.21
N ASN A 77 -12.82 -11.37 -13.32
CA ASN A 77 -13.78 -12.46 -13.48
C ASN A 77 -14.29 -13.01 -12.13
N CYS A 78 -13.99 -12.33 -11.02
CA CYS A 78 -14.31 -12.74 -9.65
C CYS A 78 -13.52 -13.94 -9.10
N ASP A 79 -12.54 -14.46 -9.83
CA ASP A 79 -11.63 -15.46 -9.29
C ASP A 79 -10.79 -14.86 -8.15
N LEU A 80 -10.42 -15.72 -7.21
CA LEU A 80 -9.58 -15.37 -6.08
C LEU A 80 -8.22 -16.05 -6.23
N ASP A 81 -7.22 -15.26 -6.61
CA ASP A 81 -5.88 -15.73 -6.88
C ASP A 81 -4.98 -15.52 -5.66
N LEU A 82 -4.25 -16.57 -5.29
CA LEU A 82 -3.15 -16.52 -4.32
C LEU A 82 -1.83 -16.67 -5.06
N TYR A 83 -0.97 -15.66 -4.96
CA TYR A 83 0.33 -15.69 -5.63
C TYR A 83 1.42 -15.00 -4.82
N THR A 84 2.68 -15.32 -5.14
CA THR A 84 3.85 -14.65 -4.57
C THR A 84 4.37 -13.59 -5.54
N ALA A 85 4.85 -12.47 -5.03
CA ALA A 85 5.49 -11.42 -5.83
C ALA A 85 6.77 -10.93 -5.16
N ILE A 86 7.75 -10.50 -5.96
CA ILE A 86 8.98 -9.90 -5.43
C ILE A 86 8.65 -8.59 -4.70
N THR A 87 9.28 -8.38 -3.54
CA THR A 87 9.10 -7.20 -2.68
C THR A 87 9.37 -5.89 -3.44
N ASP A 88 10.31 -5.90 -4.38
CA ASP A 88 10.68 -4.74 -5.22
C ASP A 88 9.55 -4.20 -6.10
N ARG A 89 8.54 -5.02 -6.43
CA ARG A 89 7.34 -4.57 -7.15
C ARG A 89 6.56 -3.50 -6.37
N TRP A 90 6.71 -3.48 -5.06
CA TRP A 90 5.95 -2.62 -4.15
C TRP A 90 6.78 -1.44 -3.65
N LEU A 91 8.00 -1.24 -4.17
CA LEU A 91 8.97 -0.20 -3.78
C LEU A 91 9.12 0.93 -4.80
#